data_AF-A0A397UPT0-F1
#
_entry.id   AF-A0A397UPT0-F1
#
_cell.length_a   1.000
_cell.length_b   1.000
_cell.length_c   1.000
_cell.angle_alpha   90.00
_cell.angle_beta   90.00
_cell.angle_gamma   90.00
#
_symmetry.space_group_name_H-M   'P 1'
#
loop_
_entity.id
_entity.type
_entity.pdbx_description
1 polymer ?
#
loop_
_entity_poly.entity_id
_entity_poly.type
_entity_poly.pdbx_seq_one_letter_code
_entity_poly.pdbx_strand_id
1 'polypeptide(L)'
;MILMTSQYSSLNDNVILQNQTDSNLPCRWDLLIITNCEESLYMLWICYVSLVLCIIISILSLAILVYKTFWINITMDPIKGFLIWMILYGIFRTVSMLIATNDWIHDNYIIKSVVTALSWAFGCFAIATYLVSIFKVLPRLALNQHSIFSISADLPEDHLTTNRFIPKINSTLKVYWTYTITAFVLTLILSILRGYFHEIGEEKSFNIIHTLLGVALGISNVLGIVCFIKYGRLIIKLFDESATLLGLMDVRSSQQTLCLENYRIHLKKLQIMNFSLFATVCWFGFFGFYAALMRGTIEKYMLWYIILAFMSLDGTTMTMLITLLGIIYGEIHKQYSIQAEEITNSIIYSEV
;
A
#
# COMPACT_ATOMS: atom_id res chain seq x y z
N MET A 1 46.21 59.82 -19.70
CA MET A 1 44.75 60.06 -19.66
C MET A 1 44.11 59.20 -20.73
N ILE A 2 43.83 57.94 -20.42
CA ILE A 2 43.07 57.01 -21.27
C ILE A 2 42.21 56.20 -20.30
N LEU A 3 40.90 56.38 -20.39
CA LEU A 3 39.88 55.66 -19.63
C LEU A 3 39.89 54.18 -20.05
N MET A 4 39.99 53.27 -19.07
CA MET A 4 39.54 51.89 -19.21
C MET A 4 38.08 51.83 -18.76
N THR A 5 37.17 51.58 -19.70
CA THR A 5 35.76 51.26 -19.41
C THR A 5 35.49 49.78 -19.66
N SER A 6 34.98 49.14 -18.61
CA SER A 6 33.87 48.18 -18.65
C SER A 6 34.05 46.88 -19.46
N GLN A 7 34.55 45.85 -18.78
CA GLN A 7 34.42 44.44 -19.17
C GLN A 7 33.39 43.69 -18.31
N TYR A 8 32.37 44.39 -17.81
CA TYR A 8 31.38 43.87 -16.84
C TYR A 8 30.00 43.54 -17.45
N SER A 9 29.81 43.61 -18.77
CA SER A 9 28.48 43.41 -19.39
C SER A 9 28.17 41.97 -19.79
N SER A 10 29.15 41.06 -19.94
CA SER A 10 28.88 39.72 -20.48
C SER A 10 28.42 38.68 -19.46
N LEU A 11 28.49 38.96 -18.15
CA LEU A 11 28.03 38.03 -17.11
C LEU A 11 26.55 38.24 -16.75
N ASN A 12 26.06 39.48 -16.83
CA ASN A 12 24.65 39.80 -16.54
C ASN A 12 23.72 39.40 -17.68
N ASP A 13 24.18 39.47 -18.93
CA ASP A 13 23.33 39.12 -20.08
C ASP A 13 23.03 37.61 -20.13
N ASN A 14 23.93 36.75 -19.62
CA ASN A 14 23.65 35.32 -19.48
C ASN A 14 22.68 35.02 -18.33
N VAL A 15 22.73 35.77 -17.23
CA VAL A 15 21.79 35.60 -16.09
C VAL A 15 20.38 36.13 -16.45
N ILE A 16 20.29 37.17 -17.28
CA ILE A 16 19.01 37.71 -17.74
C ILE A 16 18.40 36.84 -18.85
N LEU A 17 19.21 36.24 -19.72
CA LEU A 17 18.72 35.31 -20.76
C LEU A 17 18.25 33.97 -20.16
N GLN A 18 18.85 33.52 -19.06
CA GLN A 18 18.43 32.30 -18.35
C GLN A 18 17.09 32.49 -17.63
N ASN A 19 16.80 33.70 -17.13
CA ASN A 19 15.50 34.06 -16.55
C ASN A 19 14.35 34.20 -17.57
N GLN A 20 14.64 34.27 -18.88
CA GLN A 20 13.60 34.34 -19.93
C GLN A 20 13.30 33.00 -20.61
N THR A 21 14.06 31.94 -20.33
CA THR A 21 13.82 30.59 -20.87
C THR A 21 13.09 29.63 -19.93
N ASP A 22 12.89 30.01 -18.66
CA ASP A 22 12.31 29.11 -17.64
C ASP A 22 10.78 29.03 -17.65
N SER A 23 10.08 29.81 -18.50
CA SER A 23 8.61 29.77 -18.56
C SER A 23 8.02 28.53 -19.25
N ASN A 24 8.85 27.66 -19.85
CA ASN A 24 8.42 26.53 -20.69
C ASN A 24 8.86 25.15 -20.18
N LEU A 25 9.42 25.04 -18.97
CA LEU A 25 9.77 23.74 -18.42
C LEU A 25 8.51 23.02 -17.87
N PRO A 26 8.26 21.76 -18.27
CA PRO A 26 7.13 20.99 -17.76
C PRO A 26 7.30 20.73 -16.26
N CYS A 27 6.21 20.77 -15.50
CA CYS A 27 6.23 20.45 -14.07
C CYS A 27 6.79 19.04 -13.84
N ARG A 28 7.57 18.83 -12.77
CA ARG A 28 8.13 17.51 -12.41
C ARG A 28 7.59 17.03 -11.07
N TRP A 29 6.43 16.38 -11.10
CA TRP A 29 5.79 15.85 -9.89
C TRP A 29 6.58 14.70 -9.25
N ASP A 30 7.41 13.99 -10.04
CA ASP A 30 8.29 12.91 -9.56
C ASP A 30 9.43 13.38 -8.64
N LEU A 31 9.74 14.68 -8.71
CA LEU A 31 10.73 15.40 -7.91
C LEU A 31 10.11 16.49 -7.01
N LEU A 32 8.77 16.57 -6.94
CA LEU A 32 8.03 17.59 -6.18
C LEU A 32 8.32 19.03 -6.65
N ILE A 33 8.58 19.23 -7.94
CA ILE A 33 8.80 20.55 -8.55
C ILE A 33 7.52 20.92 -9.31
N ILE A 34 6.66 21.71 -8.67
CA ILE A 34 5.34 22.10 -9.22
C ILE A 34 5.11 23.62 -9.22
N THR A 35 6.08 24.40 -8.75
CA THR A 35 6.06 25.87 -8.76
C THR A 35 6.63 26.42 -10.07
N ASN A 36 6.10 27.55 -10.55
CA ASN A 36 6.57 28.27 -11.75
C ASN A 36 6.61 27.46 -13.06
N CYS A 37 5.70 26.50 -13.23
CA CYS A 37 5.52 25.76 -14.49
C CYS A 37 4.14 26.03 -15.11
N GLU A 38 4.04 25.86 -16.43
CA GLU A 38 2.84 26.15 -17.23
C GLU A 38 1.57 25.44 -16.69
N GLU A 39 1.74 24.26 -16.11
CA GLU A 39 0.65 23.40 -15.61
C GLU A 39 0.52 23.39 -14.07
N SER A 40 1.22 24.29 -13.38
CA SER A 40 1.30 24.33 -11.93
C SER A 40 -0.07 24.26 -11.25
N LEU A 41 -1.09 24.94 -11.79
CA LEU A 41 -2.44 24.96 -11.22
C LEU A 41 -3.10 23.57 -11.17
N TYR A 42 -3.02 22.76 -12.23
CA TYR A 42 -3.61 21.41 -12.25
C TYR A 42 -2.86 20.45 -11.33
N MET A 43 -1.53 20.50 -11.36
CA MET A 43 -0.70 19.65 -10.48
C MET A 43 -0.88 20.01 -9.00
N LEU A 44 -1.07 21.29 -8.68
CA LEU A 44 -1.37 21.76 -7.34
C LEU A 44 -2.71 21.22 -6.83
N TRP A 45 -3.75 21.21 -7.66
CA TRP A 45 -5.05 20.62 -7.32
C TRP A 45 -4.94 19.13 -7.00
N ILE A 46 -4.22 18.36 -7.83
CA ILE A 46 -3.96 16.93 -7.59
C ILE A 46 -3.22 16.76 -6.25
N CYS A 47 -2.19 17.58 -5.99
CA CYS A 47 -1.45 17.51 -4.72
C CYS A 47 -2.33 17.83 -3.51
N TYR A 48 -3.25 18.80 -3.60
CA TYR A 48 -4.18 19.12 -2.51
C TYR A 48 -5.19 18.00 -2.23
N VAL A 49 -5.76 17.39 -3.27
CA VAL A 49 -6.66 16.25 -3.12
C VAL A 49 -5.92 15.09 -2.45
N SER A 50 -4.73 14.74 -2.96
CA SER A 50 -3.87 13.71 -2.37
C SER A 50 -3.53 14.00 -0.91
N LEU A 51 -3.21 15.27 -0.58
CA LEU A 51 -2.90 15.70 0.78
C LEU A 51 -4.05 15.44 1.74
N VAL A 52 -5.28 15.84 1.38
CA VAL A 52 -6.47 15.62 2.21
C VAL A 52 -6.73 14.12 2.41
N LEU A 53 -6.63 13.32 1.35
CA LEU A 53 -6.82 11.88 1.42
C LEU A 53 -5.77 11.20 2.33
N CYS A 54 -4.51 11.62 2.26
CA CYS A 54 -3.45 11.07 3.10
C CYS A 54 -3.64 11.38 4.58
N ILE A 55 -4.13 12.58 4.90
CA ILE A 55 -4.49 12.95 6.28
C ILE A 55 -5.62 12.05 6.78
N ILE A 56 -6.68 11.86 5.99
CA ILE A 56 -7.80 10.97 6.33
C ILE A 56 -7.30 9.54 6.57
N ILE A 57 -6.48 9.00 5.66
CA ILE A 57 -5.87 7.66 5.79
C ILE A 57 -5.07 7.52 7.09
N SER A 58 -4.25 8.53 7.41
CA SER A 58 -3.42 8.52 8.62
C SER A 58 -4.26 8.52 9.88
N ILE A 59 -5.28 9.40 9.94
CA ILE A 59 -6.18 9.53 11.10
C ILE A 59 -7.00 8.25 11.28
N LEU A 60 -7.60 7.72 10.21
CA LEU A 60 -8.38 6.48 10.26
C LEU A 60 -7.52 5.30 10.70
N SER A 61 -6.31 5.16 10.14
CA SER A 61 -5.39 4.07 10.51
C SER A 61 -4.99 4.15 11.98
N LEU A 62 -4.71 5.36 12.48
CA LEU A 62 -4.39 5.61 13.89
C LEU A 62 -5.59 5.30 14.80
N ALA A 63 -6.79 5.75 14.44
CA ALA A 63 -8.01 5.50 15.20
C ALA A 63 -8.28 3.99 15.35
N ILE A 64 -8.17 3.23 14.26
CA ILE A 64 -8.33 1.76 14.28
C ILE A 64 -7.24 1.11 15.13
N LEU A 65 -5.99 1.58 15.02
CA LEU A 65 -4.88 1.02 15.79
C LEU A 65 -5.06 1.25 17.30
N VAL A 66 -5.46 2.47 17.70
CA VAL A 66 -5.76 2.81 19.10
C VAL A 66 -6.91 1.97 19.61
N TYR A 67 -8.02 1.90 18.87
CA TYR A 67 -9.17 1.05 19.21
C TYR A 67 -8.74 -0.41 19.42
N LYS A 68 -7.97 -0.97 18.49
CA LYS A 68 -7.52 -2.36 18.56
C LYS A 68 -6.52 -2.62 19.69
N THR A 69 -5.69 -1.63 20.04
CA THR A 69 -4.70 -1.77 21.11
C THR A 69 -5.35 -1.63 22.49
N PHE A 70 -6.37 -0.80 22.62
CA PHE A 70 -7.09 -0.60 23.86
C PHE A 70 -8.01 -1.79 24.21
N TRP A 71 -8.66 -2.39 23.21
CA TRP A 71 -9.67 -3.43 23.43
C TRP A 71 -9.18 -4.88 23.23
N ILE A 72 -8.05 -5.11 22.54
CA ILE A 72 -7.56 -6.46 22.21
C ILE A 72 -6.08 -6.56 22.58
N ASN A 73 -5.76 -7.53 23.44
CA ASN A 73 -4.44 -7.89 23.99
C ASN A 73 -3.21 -7.40 23.19
N ILE A 74 -2.17 -6.99 23.93
CA ILE A 74 -0.96 -6.28 23.48
C ILE A 74 -0.13 -7.01 22.40
N THR A 75 -0.43 -8.28 22.09
CA THR A 75 0.27 -9.04 21.05
C THR A 75 0.20 -8.33 19.68
N MET A 76 1.37 -8.21 19.03
CA MET A 76 1.52 -7.64 17.69
C MET A 76 0.87 -8.55 16.64
N ASP A 77 -0.41 -8.29 16.39
CA ASP A 77 -1.12 -8.90 15.29
C ASP A 77 -0.63 -8.33 13.95
N PRO A 78 -0.54 -9.13 12.89
CA PRO A 78 -0.12 -8.67 11.58
C PRO A 78 -0.94 -7.49 11.01
N ILE A 79 -2.22 -7.36 11.40
CA ILE A 79 -3.07 -6.20 11.10
C ILE A 79 -2.57 -4.92 11.81
N LYS A 80 -2.08 -5.02 13.06
CA LYS A 80 -1.48 -3.88 13.76
C LYS A 80 -0.23 -3.40 13.00
N GLY A 81 0.58 -4.33 12.50
CA GLY A 81 1.72 -4.03 11.62
C GLY A 81 1.31 -3.34 10.32
N PHE A 82 0.28 -3.83 9.63
CA PHE A 82 -0.30 -3.17 8.44
C PHE A 82 -0.70 -1.72 8.74
N LEU A 83 -1.44 -1.49 9.83
CA LEU A 83 -1.89 -0.14 10.22
C LEU A 83 -0.73 0.80 10.54
N ILE A 84 0.34 0.31 11.20
CA ILE A 84 1.54 1.12 11.47
C ILE A 84 2.20 1.58 10.16
N TRP A 85 2.36 0.69 9.18
CA TRP A 85 2.91 1.05 7.88
C TRP A 85 2.00 2.01 7.11
N MET A 86 0.67 1.89 7.24
CA MET A 86 -0.29 2.83 6.64
C MET A 86 -0.22 4.23 7.27
N ILE A 87 0.02 4.34 8.57
CA ILE A 87 0.26 5.62 9.25
C ILE A 87 1.55 6.25 8.72
N LEU A 88 2.64 5.48 8.63
CA LEU A 88 3.91 5.97 8.09
C LEU A 88 3.79 6.40 6.62
N TYR A 89 3.09 5.61 5.80
CA TYR A 89 2.74 5.97 4.42
C TYR A 89 2.04 7.33 4.38
N GLY A 90 0.96 7.49 5.15
CA GLY A 90 0.16 8.71 5.13
C GLY A 90 0.93 9.94 5.62
N ILE A 91 1.72 9.82 6.71
CA ILE A 91 2.55 10.94 7.22
C ILE A 91 3.59 11.37 6.19
N PHE A 92 4.39 10.43 5.66
CA PHE A 92 5.43 10.77 4.68
C PHE A 92 4.84 11.33 3.40
N ARG A 93 3.67 10.83 2.99
CA ARG A 93 2.96 11.33 1.83
C ARG A 93 2.43 12.75 2.06
N THR A 94 1.82 13.03 3.20
CA THR A 94 1.40 14.39 3.59
C THR A 94 2.60 15.35 3.61
N VAL A 95 3.72 14.95 4.20
CA VAL A 95 4.96 15.77 4.19
C VAL A 95 5.44 16.00 2.77
N SER A 96 5.44 14.98 1.91
CA SER A 96 5.83 15.13 0.50
C SER A 96 4.94 16.12 -0.26
N MET A 97 3.62 16.06 -0.04
CA MET A 97 2.67 16.98 -0.68
C MET A 97 2.82 18.40 -0.17
N LEU A 98 3.05 18.60 1.15
CA LEU A 98 3.31 19.92 1.73
C LEU A 98 4.61 20.54 1.19
N ILE A 99 5.66 19.73 1.02
CA ILE A 99 6.91 20.17 0.38
C ILE A 99 6.64 20.60 -1.06
N ALA A 100 5.82 19.85 -1.81
CA ALA A 100 5.45 20.19 -3.19
C ALA A 100 4.63 21.49 -3.27
N THR A 101 3.57 21.64 -2.46
CA THR A 101 2.63 22.77 -2.57
C THR A 101 3.20 24.08 -2.05
N ASN A 102 4.01 24.04 -1.00
CA ASN A 102 4.55 25.23 -0.33
C ASN A 102 6.02 25.50 -0.67
N ASP A 103 6.65 24.63 -1.47
CA ASP A 103 8.05 24.68 -1.86
C ASP A 103 9.04 24.91 -0.70
N TRP A 104 8.78 24.24 0.43
CA TRP A 104 9.56 24.42 1.67
C TRP A 104 11.04 24.09 1.54
N ILE A 105 11.43 23.31 0.52
CA ILE A 105 12.78 22.81 0.32
C ILE A 105 13.17 23.03 -1.14
N HIS A 106 13.27 24.29 -1.57
CA HIS A 106 13.48 24.65 -2.97
C HIS A 106 14.66 23.90 -3.60
N ASP A 107 15.85 23.96 -2.97
CA ASP A 107 17.11 23.53 -3.60
C ASP A 107 17.63 22.15 -3.18
N ASN A 108 17.00 21.48 -2.21
CA ASN A 108 17.48 20.16 -1.76
C ASN A 108 16.70 19.02 -2.42
N TYR A 109 17.09 18.72 -3.66
CA TYR A 109 16.49 17.65 -4.47
C TYR A 109 16.68 16.25 -3.88
N ILE A 110 17.76 16.04 -3.11
CA ILE A 110 18.03 14.77 -2.41
C ILE A 110 16.93 14.50 -1.38
N ILE A 111 16.62 15.47 -0.52
CA ILE A 111 15.57 15.32 0.49
C ILE A 111 14.20 15.14 -0.17
N LYS A 112 13.85 15.99 -1.16
CA LYS A 112 12.61 15.86 -1.95
C LYS A 112 12.46 14.45 -2.53
N SER A 113 13.54 13.91 -3.08
CA SER A 113 13.57 12.58 -3.67
C SER A 113 13.39 11.46 -2.63
N VAL A 114 14.11 11.51 -1.51
CA VAL A 114 14.05 10.50 -0.44
C VAL A 114 12.69 10.47 0.23
N VAL A 115 12.12 11.62 0.60
CA VAL A 115 10.81 11.70 1.25
C VAL A 115 9.72 11.11 0.34
N THR A 116 9.77 11.44 -0.95
CA THR A 116 8.84 10.89 -1.94
C THR A 116 8.96 9.38 -2.02
N ALA A 117 10.17 8.85 -2.20
CA ALA A 117 10.38 7.42 -2.36
C ALA A 117 10.04 6.59 -1.11
N LEU A 118 10.34 7.11 0.08
CA LEU A 118 9.96 6.49 1.34
C LEU A 118 8.45 6.40 1.50
N SER A 119 7.71 7.44 1.09
CA SER A 119 6.24 7.40 1.11
C SER A 119 5.71 6.22 0.28
N TRP A 120 6.26 5.98 -0.91
CA TRP A 120 5.89 4.84 -1.76
C TRP A 120 6.28 3.49 -1.15
N ALA A 121 7.49 3.37 -0.59
CA ALA A 121 8.00 2.13 0.00
C ALA A 121 7.15 1.67 1.20
N PHE A 122 6.71 2.60 2.06
CA PHE A 122 5.85 2.24 3.20
C PHE A 122 4.51 1.64 2.78
N GLY A 123 3.95 2.10 1.64
CA GLY A 123 2.76 1.47 1.05
C GLY A 123 3.02 0.01 0.65
N CYS A 124 4.16 -0.27 0.02
CA CYS A 124 4.57 -1.63 -0.33
C CYS A 124 4.81 -2.50 0.93
N PHE A 125 5.36 -1.95 2.00
CA PHE A 125 5.57 -2.68 3.26
C PHE A 125 4.26 -2.99 3.98
N ALA A 126 3.28 -2.09 3.93
CA ALA A 126 1.93 -2.37 4.43
C ALA A 126 1.36 -3.62 3.75
N ILE A 127 1.36 -3.64 2.41
CA ILE A 127 0.88 -4.79 1.61
C ILE A 127 1.65 -6.07 1.94
N ALA A 128 2.99 -6.01 2.03
CA ALA A 128 3.80 -7.18 2.36
C ALA A 128 3.48 -7.74 3.76
N THR A 129 3.27 -6.85 4.74
CA THR A 129 2.88 -7.22 6.10
C THR A 129 1.52 -7.92 6.13
N TYR A 130 0.58 -7.44 5.30
CA TYR A 130 -0.70 -8.10 5.12
C TYR A 130 -0.57 -9.52 4.53
N LEU A 131 0.27 -9.71 3.50
CA LEU A 131 0.53 -11.04 2.94
C LEU A 131 1.11 -12.03 3.98
N VAL A 132 2.00 -11.57 4.85
CA VAL A 132 2.51 -12.39 5.97
C VAL A 132 1.38 -12.80 6.94
N SER A 133 0.42 -11.90 7.16
CA SER A 133 -0.79 -12.18 7.95
C SER A 133 -1.54 -13.39 7.40
N ILE A 134 -1.77 -13.38 6.09
CA ILE A 134 -2.41 -14.45 5.33
C ILE A 134 -1.65 -15.77 5.53
N PHE A 135 -0.33 -15.75 5.35
CA PHE A 135 0.51 -16.94 5.51
C PHE A 135 0.58 -17.48 6.94
N LYS A 136 0.33 -16.65 7.96
CA LYS A 136 0.27 -17.09 9.35
C LYS A 136 -1.06 -17.79 9.68
N VAL A 137 -2.14 -17.37 9.02
CA VAL A 137 -3.49 -17.89 9.23
C VAL A 137 -3.71 -19.19 8.45
N LEU A 138 -3.14 -19.30 7.24
CA LEU A 138 -3.30 -20.46 6.35
C LEU A 138 -3.00 -21.84 7.00
N PRO A 139 -1.89 -22.03 7.73
CA PRO A 139 -1.54 -23.33 8.31
C PRO A 139 -2.49 -23.74 9.43
N ARG A 140 -3.01 -22.76 10.19
CA ARG A 140 -3.95 -23.00 11.30
C ARG A 140 -5.31 -23.47 10.77
N LEU A 141 -5.76 -22.90 9.66
CA LEU A 141 -6.99 -23.33 8.99
C LEU A 141 -6.86 -24.76 8.42
N ALA A 142 -5.74 -25.06 7.77
CA ALA A 142 -5.48 -26.40 7.24
C ALA A 142 -5.37 -27.46 8.36
N LEU A 143 -4.76 -27.13 9.50
CA LEU A 143 -4.69 -28.01 10.66
C LEU A 143 -6.06 -28.26 11.31
N ASN A 144 -6.89 -27.23 11.44
CA ASN A 144 -8.24 -27.36 12.00
C ASN A 144 -9.15 -28.24 11.12
N GLN A 145 -8.98 -28.20 9.80
CA GLN A 145 -9.64 -29.15 8.89
C GLN A 145 -9.23 -30.59 9.19
N HIS A 146 -7.93 -30.86 9.37
CA HIS A 146 -7.44 -32.20 9.71
C HIS A 146 -7.95 -32.71 11.05
N SER A 147 -8.03 -31.87 12.08
CA SER A 147 -8.58 -32.28 13.37
C SER A 147 -10.08 -32.60 13.29
N ILE A 148 -10.85 -31.83 12.52
CA ILE A 148 -12.28 -32.12 12.30
C ILE A 148 -12.45 -33.42 11.50
N PHE A 149 -11.65 -33.64 10.45
CA PHE A 149 -11.65 -34.87 9.66
C PHE A 149 -11.26 -36.11 10.47
N SER A 150 -10.33 -35.98 11.43
CA SER A 150 -9.94 -37.10 12.30
C SER A 150 -11.03 -37.51 13.30
N ILE A 151 -11.99 -36.61 13.59
CA ILE A 151 -13.15 -36.90 14.44
C ILE A 151 -14.28 -37.53 13.61
N SER A 152 -14.36 -37.21 12.32
CA SER A 152 -15.31 -37.79 11.35
C SER A 152 -14.63 -38.81 10.43
N ALA A 153 -13.96 -39.80 11.02
CA ALA A 153 -13.32 -40.89 10.30
C ALA A 153 -14.38 -41.84 9.71
N ASP A 154 -14.85 -41.55 8.49
CA ASP A 154 -15.51 -42.49 7.57
C ASP A 154 -15.60 -41.94 6.12
N LEU A 155 -14.70 -41.04 5.69
CA LEU A 155 -14.59 -40.62 4.28
C LEU A 155 -13.24 -41.00 3.67
N PRO A 156 -13.23 -41.47 2.40
CA PRO A 156 -12.05 -42.07 1.77
C PRO A 156 -10.93 -41.04 1.57
N GLU A 157 -9.70 -41.48 1.88
CA GLU A 157 -8.46 -40.69 1.97
C GLU A 157 -7.98 -40.08 0.62
N ASP A 158 -8.64 -40.40 -0.49
CA ASP A 158 -8.12 -40.16 -1.84
C ASP A 158 -8.18 -38.70 -2.34
N HIS A 159 -8.85 -37.78 -1.62
CA HIS A 159 -8.99 -36.38 -2.06
C HIS A 159 -8.16 -35.35 -1.28
N LEU A 160 -7.51 -35.71 -0.16
CA LEU A 160 -6.91 -34.72 0.75
C LEU A 160 -5.43 -34.41 0.52
N THR A 161 -4.71 -35.18 -0.29
CA THR A 161 -3.23 -35.09 -0.38
C THR A 161 -2.70 -34.49 -1.68
N THR A 162 -3.45 -33.60 -2.34
CA THR A 162 -2.86 -32.81 -3.43
C THR A 162 -1.89 -31.78 -2.83
N ASN A 163 -0.61 -32.13 -2.71
CA ASN A 163 0.61 -31.29 -2.64
C ASN A 163 0.40 -29.76 -2.50
N ARG A 164 -0.32 -29.30 -1.46
CA ARG A 164 -0.54 -27.87 -1.19
C ARG A 164 0.69 -27.39 -0.42
N PHE A 165 1.56 -26.63 -1.09
CA PHE A 165 2.71 -26.01 -0.43
C PHE A 165 2.22 -24.96 0.58
N ILE A 166 2.15 -25.34 1.85
CA ILE A 166 1.86 -24.43 2.96
C ILE A 166 3.21 -24.00 3.57
N PRO A 167 3.65 -22.75 3.37
CA PRO A 167 4.92 -22.30 3.89
C PRO A 167 4.92 -22.29 5.42
N LYS A 168 6.02 -22.78 6.03
CA LYS A 168 6.22 -22.71 7.49
C LYS A 168 6.29 -21.24 7.94
N ILE A 169 5.63 -20.89 9.04
CA ILE A 169 5.53 -19.52 9.59
C ILE A 169 6.91 -18.86 9.74
N ASN A 170 7.90 -19.58 10.28
CA ASN A 170 9.27 -19.07 10.46
C ASN A 170 9.98 -18.77 9.14
N SER A 171 9.68 -19.54 8.08
CA SER A 171 10.23 -19.31 6.75
C SER A 171 9.64 -18.04 6.14
N THR A 172 8.32 -17.87 6.25
CA THR A 172 7.62 -16.67 5.76
C THR A 172 8.12 -15.41 6.44
N LEU A 173 8.31 -15.45 7.77
CA LEU A 173 8.78 -14.28 8.53
C LEU A 173 10.22 -13.89 8.13
N LYS A 174 11.11 -14.86 7.90
CA LYS A 174 12.46 -14.60 7.37
C LYS A 174 12.41 -13.95 6.00
N VAL A 175 11.63 -14.50 5.07
CA VAL A 175 11.49 -13.95 3.71
C VAL A 175 10.95 -12.52 3.76
N TYR A 176 9.97 -12.25 4.60
CA TYR A 176 9.42 -10.90 4.80
C TYR A 176 10.48 -9.91 5.28
N TRP A 177 11.22 -10.22 6.34
CA TRP A 177 12.23 -9.31 6.87
C TRP A 177 13.36 -9.07 5.88
N THR A 178 13.82 -10.12 5.18
CA THR A 178 14.82 -9.97 4.12
C THR A 178 14.30 -9.06 3.01
N TYR A 179 13.06 -9.25 2.54
CA TYR A 179 12.43 -8.38 1.54
C TYR A 179 12.33 -6.92 2.03
N THR A 180 11.79 -6.69 3.23
CA THR A 180 11.59 -5.33 3.76
C THR A 180 12.92 -4.59 3.93
N ILE A 181 13.95 -5.23 4.48
CA ILE A 181 15.27 -4.61 4.67
C ILE A 181 15.94 -4.33 3.33
N THR A 182 15.95 -5.30 2.41
CA THR A 182 16.59 -5.13 1.09
C THR A 182 15.90 -4.07 0.25
N ALA A 183 14.56 -4.07 0.20
CA ALA A 183 13.78 -3.06 -0.50
C ALA A 183 13.98 -1.67 0.10
N PHE A 184 14.01 -1.54 1.43
CA PHE A 184 14.25 -0.25 2.11
C PHE A 184 15.62 0.34 1.76
N VAL A 185 16.67 -0.47 1.88
CA VAL A 185 18.05 -0.04 1.56
C VAL A 185 18.18 0.31 0.08
N LEU A 186 17.63 -0.52 -0.83
CA LEU A 186 17.67 -0.27 -2.26
C LEU A 186 16.93 1.03 -2.62
N THR A 187 15.72 1.24 -2.09
CA THR A 187 14.95 2.47 -2.32
C THR A 187 15.70 3.68 -1.81
N LEU A 188 16.31 3.63 -0.62
CA LEU A 188 17.08 4.74 -0.09
C LEU A 188 18.28 5.10 -0.99
N ILE A 189 19.12 4.12 -1.34
CA ILE A 189 20.30 4.35 -2.17
C ILE A 189 19.92 4.95 -3.52
N LEU A 190 18.94 4.34 -4.21
CA LEU A 190 18.49 4.81 -5.52
C LEU A 190 17.86 6.21 -5.43
N SER A 191 17.18 6.53 -4.34
CA SER A 191 16.54 7.85 -4.17
C SER A 191 17.55 8.96 -3.89
N ILE A 192 18.61 8.66 -3.14
CA ILE A 192 19.74 9.59 -2.93
C ILE A 192 20.44 9.85 -4.26
N LEU A 193 20.80 8.79 -5.00
CA LEU A 193 21.42 8.91 -6.32
C LEU A 193 20.54 9.68 -7.30
N ARG A 194 19.22 9.43 -7.28
CA ARG A 194 18.25 10.15 -8.11
C ARG A 194 18.25 11.66 -7.83
N GLY A 195 18.27 12.06 -6.56
CA GLY A 195 18.34 13.48 -6.20
C GLY A 195 19.67 14.12 -6.59
N TYR A 196 20.77 13.41 -6.36
CA TYR A 196 22.13 13.86 -6.67
C TYR A 196 22.35 14.09 -8.17
N PHE A 197 21.95 13.14 -9.04
CA PHE A 197 22.10 13.32 -10.48
C PHE A 197 21.23 14.44 -11.04
N HIS A 198 20.09 14.72 -10.41
CA HIS A 198 19.29 15.87 -10.80
C HIS A 198 19.99 17.19 -10.44
N GLU A 199 20.56 17.28 -9.25
CA GLU A 199 21.27 18.48 -8.77
C GLU A 199 22.48 18.85 -9.67
N ILE A 200 23.18 17.84 -10.20
CA ILE A 200 24.32 18.04 -11.12
C ILE A 200 23.86 18.30 -12.57
N GLY A 201 22.57 18.12 -12.88
CA GLY A 201 22.03 18.31 -14.23
C GLY A 201 22.31 17.14 -15.20
N GLU A 202 22.71 15.97 -14.70
CA GLU A 202 22.93 14.78 -15.53
C GLU A 202 21.62 14.02 -15.80
N GLU A 203 20.84 14.47 -16.80
CA GLU A 203 19.53 13.89 -17.11
C GLU A 203 19.57 12.40 -17.50
N LYS A 204 20.62 11.95 -18.18
CA LYS A 204 20.76 10.53 -18.57
C LYS A 204 20.88 9.62 -17.34
N SER A 205 21.77 9.96 -16.41
CA SER A 205 22.00 9.23 -15.17
C SER A 205 20.74 9.25 -14.29
N PHE A 206 20.10 10.43 -14.19
CA PHE A 206 18.83 10.59 -13.49
C PHE A 206 17.74 9.66 -14.05
N ASN A 207 17.57 9.63 -15.37
CA ASN A 207 16.56 8.79 -16.03
C ASN A 207 16.81 7.30 -15.79
N ILE A 208 18.07 6.85 -15.91
CA ILE A 208 18.43 5.45 -15.64
C ILE A 208 18.09 5.06 -14.20
N ILE A 209 18.48 5.87 -13.21
CA ILE A 209 18.24 5.58 -11.80
C ILE A 209 16.75 5.60 -11.47
N HIS A 210 16.00 6.57 -12.01
CA HIS A 210 14.56 6.63 -11.82
C HIS A 210 13.86 5.40 -12.42
N THR A 211 14.22 5.01 -13.65
CA THR A 211 13.66 3.80 -14.28
C THR A 211 14.04 2.54 -13.49
N LEU A 212 15.27 2.44 -12.99
CA LEU A 212 15.71 1.32 -12.15
C LEU A 212 14.89 1.22 -10.86
N LEU A 213 14.63 2.35 -10.19
CA LEU A 213 13.77 2.42 -9.01
C LEU A 213 12.34 1.97 -9.33
N GLY A 214 11.77 2.46 -10.44
CA GLY A 214 10.43 2.08 -10.91
C GLY A 214 10.33 0.59 -11.24
N VAL A 215 11.34 0.02 -11.91
CA VAL A 215 11.40 -1.42 -12.24
C VAL A 215 11.52 -2.27 -10.97
N ALA A 216 12.35 -1.87 -10.00
CA ALA A 216 12.51 -2.60 -8.74
C ALA A 216 11.18 -2.66 -7.94
N LEU A 217 10.46 -1.55 -7.87
CA LEU A 217 9.13 -1.49 -7.27
C LEU A 217 8.10 -2.29 -8.10
N GLY A 218 8.20 -2.22 -9.43
CA GLY A 218 7.35 -2.98 -10.36
C GLY A 218 7.49 -4.49 -10.19
N ILE A 219 8.71 -5.02 -10.11
CA ILE A 219 8.97 -6.45 -9.84
C ILE A 219 8.35 -6.87 -8.51
N SER A 220 8.49 -6.02 -7.48
CA SER A 220 7.91 -6.27 -6.16
C SER A 220 6.38 -6.36 -6.22
N ASN A 221 5.73 -5.48 -7.00
CA ASN A 221 4.29 -5.53 -7.23
C ASN A 221 3.86 -6.79 -8.00
N VAL A 222 4.60 -7.20 -9.04
CA VAL A 222 4.32 -8.45 -9.78
C VAL A 222 4.39 -9.67 -8.86
N LEU A 223 5.41 -9.74 -8.00
CA LEU A 223 5.51 -10.79 -6.99
C LEU A 223 4.32 -10.76 -6.02
N GLY A 224 3.88 -9.56 -5.62
CA GLY A 224 2.67 -9.34 -4.83
C GLY A 224 1.42 -9.90 -5.52
N ILE A 225 1.20 -9.58 -6.80
CA ILE A 225 0.08 -10.07 -7.62
C ILE A 225 0.07 -11.61 -7.64
N VAL A 226 1.22 -12.24 -7.92
CA VAL A 226 1.33 -13.70 -7.94
C VAL A 226 0.98 -14.29 -6.56
N CYS A 227 1.44 -13.67 -5.48
CA CYS A 227 1.12 -14.09 -4.12
C CYS A 227 -0.38 -13.98 -3.83
N PHE A 228 -1.02 -12.85 -4.18
CA PHE A 228 -2.46 -12.65 -3.98
C PHE A 228 -3.31 -13.61 -4.82
N ILE A 229 -2.95 -13.89 -6.07
CA ILE A 229 -3.68 -14.84 -6.90
C ILE A 229 -3.57 -16.25 -6.33
N LYS A 230 -2.34 -16.70 -6.02
CA LYS A 230 -2.11 -18.08 -5.56
C LYS A 230 -2.68 -18.31 -4.16
N TYR A 231 -2.32 -17.44 -3.21
CA TYR A 231 -2.65 -17.64 -1.80
C TYR A 231 -4.00 -17.04 -1.43
N GLY A 232 -4.47 -16.00 -2.12
CA GLY A 232 -5.82 -15.47 -1.95
C GLY A 232 -6.88 -16.49 -2.35
N ARG A 233 -6.73 -17.15 -3.52
CA ARG A 233 -7.63 -18.24 -3.93
C ARG A 233 -7.57 -19.42 -2.96
N LEU A 234 -6.37 -19.77 -2.49
CA LEU A 234 -6.17 -20.86 -1.55
C LEU A 234 -6.86 -20.59 -0.20
N ILE A 235 -6.76 -19.36 0.31
CA ILE A 235 -7.52 -18.92 1.50
C ILE A 235 -9.00 -19.14 1.27
N ILE A 236 -9.55 -18.61 0.18
CA ILE A 236 -10.99 -18.67 -0.08
C ILE A 236 -11.46 -20.12 -0.15
N LYS A 237 -10.71 -20.98 -0.85
CA LYS A 237 -11.04 -22.40 -0.97
C LYS A 237 -11.00 -23.13 0.38
N LEU A 238 -9.96 -22.92 1.18
CA LEU A 238 -9.86 -23.51 2.52
C LEU A 238 -10.99 -23.03 3.43
N PHE A 239 -11.35 -21.75 3.33
CA PHE A 239 -12.44 -21.15 4.08
C PHE A 239 -13.82 -21.70 3.65
N ASP A 240 -14.06 -21.86 2.35
CA ASP A 240 -15.31 -22.45 1.82
C ASP A 240 -15.43 -23.93 2.20
N GLU A 241 -14.36 -24.70 2.06
CA GLU A 241 -14.27 -26.09 2.52
C GLU A 241 -14.59 -26.18 4.03
N SER A 242 -14.01 -25.31 4.86
CA SER A 242 -14.30 -25.29 6.31
C SER A 242 -15.71 -24.84 6.68
N ALA A 243 -16.31 -23.89 5.95
CA ALA A 243 -17.68 -23.45 6.18
C ALA A 243 -18.69 -24.54 5.79
N THR A 244 -18.40 -25.29 4.73
CA THR A 244 -19.21 -26.43 4.28
C THR A 244 -19.15 -27.57 5.29
N LEU A 245 -17.96 -27.82 5.87
CA LEU A 245 -17.77 -28.81 6.94
C LEU A 245 -18.52 -28.45 8.23
N LEU A 246 -18.50 -27.18 8.64
CA LEU A 246 -19.31 -26.70 9.77
C LEU A 246 -20.82 -26.83 9.49
N GLY A 247 -21.25 -26.58 8.25
CA GLY A 247 -22.64 -26.76 7.81
C GLY A 247 -23.09 -28.23 7.72
N LEU A 248 -22.16 -29.18 7.53
CA LEU A 248 -22.45 -30.62 7.55
C LEU A 248 -22.57 -31.18 8.97
N MET A 249 -21.94 -30.55 9.97
CA MET A 249 -22.17 -30.85 11.40
C MET A 249 -23.48 -30.25 11.94
N ASP A 250 -24.15 -29.37 11.18
CA ASP A 250 -25.24 -28.47 11.59
C ASP A 250 -26.61 -29.15 11.78
N VAL A 251 -26.67 -30.48 11.85
CA VAL A 251 -27.95 -31.19 12.13
C VAL A 251 -28.26 -31.25 13.63
N ARG A 252 -27.36 -30.82 14.53
CA ARG A 252 -27.47 -31.20 15.96
C ARG A 252 -27.47 -30.11 17.04
N SER A 253 -27.20 -28.82 16.79
CA SER A 253 -27.31 -27.79 17.86
C SER A 253 -27.44 -26.33 17.39
N SER A 254 -28.28 -25.54 18.08
CA SER A 254 -28.54 -24.11 17.80
C SER A 254 -27.35 -23.17 18.08
N GLN A 255 -26.40 -23.61 18.92
CA GLN A 255 -25.21 -22.82 19.27
C GLN A 255 -24.12 -22.88 18.18
N GLN A 256 -24.11 -23.92 17.34
CA GLN A 256 -23.20 -24.03 16.20
C GLN A 256 -23.64 -23.17 15.01
N THR A 257 -24.93 -22.86 14.89
CA THR A 257 -25.49 -22.01 13.83
C THR A 257 -25.02 -20.56 13.96
N LEU A 258 -24.95 -20.04 15.20
CA LEU A 258 -24.38 -18.71 15.50
C LEU A 258 -22.87 -18.65 15.20
N CYS A 259 -22.15 -19.74 15.51
CA CYS A 259 -20.73 -19.88 15.19
C CYS A 259 -20.49 -19.89 13.66
N LEU A 260 -21.34 -20.59 12.90
CA LEU A 260 -21.31 -20.64 11.43
C LEU A 260 -21.54 -19.25 10.81
N GLU A 261 -22.49 -18.48 11.34
CA GLU A 261 -22.79 -17.14 10.86
C GLU A 261 -21.63 -16.17 11.13
N ASN A 262 -21.07 -16.19 12.34
CA ASN A 262 -19.85 -15.45 12.69
C ASN A 262 -18.67 -15.84 11.80
N TYR A 263 -18.53 -17.13 11.48
CA TYR A 263 -17.50 -17.63 10.57
C TYR A 263 -17.67 -17.10 9.13
N ARG A 264 -18.90 -17.10 8.61
CA ARG A 264 -19.22 -16.53 7.28
C ARG A 264 -18.95 -15.03 7.20
N ILE A 265 -19.23 -14.28 8.25
CA ILE A 265 -18.93 -12.84 8.33
C ILE A 265 -17.41 -12.62 8.29
N HIS A 266 -16.64 -13.38 9.06
CA HIS A 266 -15.17 -13.32 9.02
C HIS A 266 -14.58 -13.68 7.65
N LEU A 267 -15.18 -14.66 6.97
CA LEU A 267 -14.80 -15.08 5.63
C LEU A 267 -15.04 -13.98 4.59
N LYS A 268 -16.23 -13.35 4.60
CA LYS A 268 -16.54 -12.21 3.73
C LYS A 268 -15.59 -11.03 3.96
N LYS A 269 -15.24 -10.74 5.23
CA LYS A 269 -14.24 -9.71 5.57
C LYS A 269 -12.89 -9.99 4.94
N LEU A 270 -12.37 -11.20 5.09
CA LEU A 270 -11.07 -11.58 4.55
C LEU A 270 -11.07 -11.55 3.02
N GLN A 271 -12.18 -11.95 2.39
CA GLN A 271 -12.37 -11.85 0.94
C GLN A 271 -12.33 -10.41 0.44
N ILE A 272 -13.10 -9.50 1.06
CA ILE A 272 -13.14 -8.09 0.68
C ILE A 272 -11.76 -7.45 0.84
N MET A 273 -11.09 -7.69 1.97
CA MET A 273 -9.76 -7.15 2.25
C MET A 273 -8.71 -7.70 1.26
N ASN A 274 -8.76 -9.00 0.97
CA ASN A 274 -7.84 -9.63 0.03
C ASN A 274 -8.07 -9.16 -1.41
N PHE A 275 -9.33 -9.00 -1.84
CA PHE A 275 -9.66 -8.46 -3.16
C PHE A 275 -9.25 -6.99 -3.29
N SER A 276 -9.52 -6.18 -2.26
CA SER A 276 -9.20 -4.76 -2.26
C SER A 276 -7.68 -4.54 -2.34
N LEU A 277 -6.90 -5.26 -1.52
CA LEU A 277 -5.44 -5.18 -1.58
C LEU A 277 -4.86 -5.76 -2.87
N PHE A 278 -5.45 -6.82 -3.42
CA PHE A 278 -5.09 -7.31 -4.76
C PHE A 278 -5.31 -6.23 -5.83
N ALA A 279 -6.47 -5.55 -5.80
CA ALA A 279 -6.76 -4.45 -6.72
C ALA A 279 -5.75 -3.31 -6.56
N THR A 280 -5.37 -2.96 -5.33
CA THR A 280 -4.33 -1.98 -5.05
C THR A 280 -2.99 -2.40 -5.65
N VAL A 281 -2.51 -3.64 -5.43
CA VAL A 281 -1.23 -4.09 -6.02
C VAL A 281 -1.29 -4.11 -7.53
N CYS A 282 -2.40 -4.53 -8.14
CA CYS A 282 -2.61 -4.46 -9.59
C CYS A 282 -2.54 -3.01 -10.10
N TRP A 283 -3.15 -2.06 -9.38
CA TRP A 283 -3.10 -0.64 -9.70
C TRP A 283 -1.65 -0.11 -9.65
N PHE A 284 -0.96 -0.34 -8.52
CA PHE A 284 0.44 0.05 -8.34
C PHE A 284 1.37 -0.61 -9.37
N GLY A 285 1.15 -1.88 -9.69
CA GLY A 285 1.91 -2.62 -10.68
C GLY A 285 1.71 -2.06 -12.09
N PHE A 286 0.44 -1.89 -12.50
CA PHE A 286 0.12 -1.41 -13.85
C PHE A 286 0.63 0.02 -14.07
N PHE A 287 0.30 0.96 -13.19
CA PHE A 287 0.70 2.36 -13.36
C PHE A 287 2.19 2.58 -13.12
N GLY A 288 2.81 1.87 -12.16
CA GLY A 288 4.26 1.96 -11.93
C GLY A 288 5.07 1.44 -13.12
N PHE A 289 4.67 0.30 -13.69
CA PHE A 289 5.35 -0.28 -14.85
C PHE A 289 5.10 0.54 -16.12
N TYR A 290 3.86 1.03 -16.31
CA TYR A 290 3.50 1.91 -17.42
C TYR A 290 4.27 3.24 -17.35
N ALA A 291 4.35 3.87 -16.17
CA ALA A 291 5.14 5.07 -15.93
C ALA A 291 6.63 4.86 -16.26
N ALA A 292 7.21 3.74 -15.81
CA ALA A 292 8.62 3.44 -16.02
C ALA A 292 8.98 3.19 -17.49
N LEU A 293 8.12 2.49 -18.24
CA LEU A 293 8.37 2.13 -19.65
C LEU A 293 8.06 3.27 -20.61
N MET A 294 6.97 4.00 -20.38
CA MET A 294 6.48 5.00 -21.32
C MET A 294 6.99 6.41 -21.01
N ARG A 295 7.91 6.56 -20.04
CA ARG A 295 8.44 7.86 -19.60
C ARG A 295 8.85 8.78 -20.75
N GLY A 296 9.73 8.31 -21.65
CA GLY A 296 10.24 9.12 -22.76
C GLY A 296 9.18 9.50 -23.81
N THR A 297 8.04 8.82 -23.81
CA THR A 297 6.88 9.16 -24.65
C THR A 297 5.93 10.08 -23.89
N ILE A 298 5.66 9.80 -22.61
CA ILE A 298 4.73 10.56 -21.76
C ILE A 298 5.23 11.98 -21.50
N GLU A 299 6.54 12.16 -21.30
CA GLU A 299 7.14 13.50 -21.12
C GLU A 299 6.92 14.40 -22.34
N LYS A 300 6.65 13.84 -23.52
CA LYS A 300 6.32 14.60 -24.74
C LYS A 300 4.84 14.98 -24.84
N TYR A 301 3.96 14.32 -24.09
CA TYR A 301 2.53 14.52 -24.13
C TYR A 301 1.97 14.93 -22.77
N MET A 302 1.87 16.25 -22.58
CA MET A 302 1.36 16.95 -21.39
C MET A 302 0.12 16.28 -20.75
N LEU A 303 -0.93 16.03 -21.53
CA LEU A 303 -2.18 15.42 -21.03
C LEU A 303 -1.99 14.01 -20.45
N TRP A 304 -1.11 13.19 -21.06
CA TRP A 304 -0.79 11.86 -20.55
C TRP A 304 0.02 11.95 -19.24
N TYR A 305 0.85 12.98 -19.09
CA TYR A 305 1.62 13.23 -17.88
C TYR A 305 0.72 13.66 -16.70
N ILE A 306 -0.28 14.53 -16.93
CA ILE A 306 -1.28 14.91 -15.93
C ILE A 306 -2.12 13.69 -15.52
N ILE A 307 -2.62 12.91 -16.49
CA ILE A 307 -3.39 11.70 -16.19
C ILE A 307 -2.56 10.71 -15.37
N LEU A 308 -1.29 10.53 -15.72
CA LEU A 308 -0.40 9.66 -14.97
C LEU A 308 -0.18 10.17 -13.54
N ALA A 309 0.00 11.48 -13.35
CA ALA A 309 0.12 12.11 -12.04
C ALA A 309 -1.14 11.89 -11.21
N PHE A 310 -2.32 12.11 -11.77
CA PHE A 310 -3.61 11.88 -11.09
C PHE A 310 -3.78 10.40 -10.69
N MET A 311 -3.54 9.46 -11.61
CA MET A 311 -3.69 8.03 -11.34
C MET A 311 -2.67 7.53 -10.30
N SER A 312 -1.47 8.11 -10.30
CA SER A 312 -0.37 7.80 -9.38
C SER A 312 -0.61 8.43 -8.00
N LEU A 313 -0.94 9.70 -7.91
CA LEU A 313 -1.08 10.43 -6.64
C LEU A 313 -2.44 10.18 -5.97
N ASP A 314 -3.53 10.44 -6.70
CA ASP A 314 -4.90 10.34 -6.16
C ASP A 314 -5.46 8.93 -6.28
N GLY A 315 -5.24 8.26 -7.41
CA GLY A 315 -5.72 6.89 -7.61
C GLY A 315 -5.17 5.91 -6.57
N THR A 316 -3.90 6.03 -6.21
CA THR A 316 -3.28 5.13 -5.21
C THR A 316 -3.77 5.42 -3.80
N THR A 317 -3.95 6.68 -3.44
CA THR A 317 -4.49 7.07 -2.12
C THR A 317 -5.96 6.68 -2.00
N MET A 318 -6.76 6.85 -3.06
CA MET A 318 -8.16 6.40 -3.09
C MET A 318 -8.28 4.88 -2.92
N THR A 319 -7.48 4.09 -3.65
CA THR A 319 -7.52 2.62 -3.51
C THR A 319 -7.12 2.18 -2.10
N MET A 320 -6.11 2.82 -1.49
CA MET A 320 -5.74 2.58 -0.09
C MET A 320 -6.86 2.98 0.89
N LEU A 321 -7.54 4.10 0.67
CA LEU A 321 -8.68 4.51 1.49
C LEU A 321 -9.83 3.49 1.41
N ILE A 322 -10.15 2.98 0.22
CA ILE A 322 -11.15 1.93 0.02
C ILE A 322 -10.78 0.67 0.81
N THR A 323 -9.50 0.27 0.82
CA THR A 323 -9.05 -0.88 1.62
C THR A 323 -9.29 -0.66 3.12
N LEU A 324 -9.01 0.54 3.63
CA LEU A 324 -9.22 0.89 5.04
C LEU A 324 -10.71 0.94 5.40
N LEU A 325 -11.56 1.50 4.54
CA LEU A 325 -13.01 1.47 4.73
C LEU A 325 -13.54 0.04 4.77
N GLY A 326 -13.02 -0.85 3.92
CA GLY A 326 -13.33 -2.28 3.95
C GLY A 326 -12.93 -2.94 5.28
N ILE A 327 -11.79 -2.57 5.86
CA ILE A 327 -11.36 -3.03 7.19
C ILE A 327 -12.30 -2.52 8.28
N ILE A 328 -12.65 -1.23 8.28
CA ILE A 328 -13.55 -0.61 9.25
C ILE A 328 -14.92 -1.27 9.21
N TYR A 329 -15.50 -1.42 8.02
CA TYR A 329 -16.78 -2.09 7.83
C TYR A 329 -16.77 -3.50 8.42
N GLY A 330 -15.67 -4.24 8.20
CA GLY A 330 -15.47 -5.57 8.76
C GLY A 330 -15.18 -5.62 10.27
N GLU A 331 -14.85 -4.51 10.93
CA GLU A 331 -14.71 -4.45 12.40
C GLU A 331 -16.03 -4.02 13.07
N ILE A 332 -16.75 -3.03 12.53
CA ILE A 332 -18.03 -2.56 13.09
C ILE A 332 -19.05 -3.70 13.17
N HIS A 333 -19.14 -4.55 12.13
CA HIS A 333 -20.10 -5.65 12.10
C HIS A 333 -19.82 -6.74 13.16
N LYS A 334 -18.58 -6.84 13.67
CA LYS A 334 -18.22 -7.80 14.74
C LYS A 334 -18.80 -7.41 16.10
N GLN A 335 -19.02 -6.12 16.34
CA GLN A 335 -19.53 -5.64 17.62
C GLN A 335 -21.02 -5.97 17.79
N TYR A 336 -21.78 -5.92 16.69
CA TYR A 336 -23.18 -6.32 16.67
C TYR A 336 -23.39 -7.81 16.93
N SER A 337 -22.48 -8.68 16.45
CA SER A 337 -22.60 -10.12 16.69
C SER A 337 -22.28 -10.52 18.14
N ILE A 338 -21.28 -9.87 18.76
CA ILE A 338 -20.91 -10.13 20.17
C ILE A 338 -21.98 -9.57 21.12
N GLN A 339 -22.50 -8.37 20.85
CA GLN A 339 -23.59 -7.80 21.65
C GLN A 339 -24.89 -8.60 21.49
N ALA A 340 -25.21 -9.12 20.29
CA ALA A 340 -26.36 -9.99 20.12
C ALA A 340 -26.24 -11.28 20.96
N GLU A 341 -25.03 -11.85 21.08
CA GLU A 341 -24.76 -13.04 21.90
C GLU A 341 -24.89 -12.75 23.41
N GLU A 342 -24.41 -11.59 23.90
CA GLU A 342 -24.61 -11.14 25.28
C GLU A 342 -26.08 -10.81 25.60
N ILE A 343 -26.82 -10.21 24.66
CA ILE A 343 -28.24 -9.90 24.83
C ILE A 343 -29.08 -11.19 24.82
N THR A 344 -28.75 -12.15 23.97
CA THR A 344 -29.47 -13.45 23.92
C THR A 344 -29.21 -14.27 25.19
N ASN A 345 -27.98 -14.25 25.71
CA ASN A 345 -27.66 -14.89 26.99
C ASN A 345 -28.38 -14.21 28.17
N SER A 346 -28.47 -12.87 28.20
CA SER A 346 -29.18 -12.17 29.28
C SER A 346 -30.69 -12.38 29.27
N ILE A 347 -31.31 -12.63 28.11
CA ILE A 347 -32.74 -13.00 28.01
C ILE A 347 -32.97 -14.41 28.54
N ILE A 348 -32.09 -15.38 28.22
CA ILE A 348 -32.21 -16.77 28.67
C ILE A 348 -32.06 -16.91 30.21
N TYR A 349 -31.24 -16.07 30.85
CA TYR A 349 -31.13 -16.04 32.31
C TYR A 349 -32.24 -15.26 33.02
N SER A 350 -33.13 -14.57 32.29
CA SER A 350 -34.29 -13.87 32.86
C SER A 350 -35.57 -14.70 32.87
N GLU A 351 -35.58 -15.87 32.21
CA GLU A 351 -36.71 -16.82 32.16
C GLU A 351 -36.52 -18.07 33.04
N VAL A 352 -35.50 -18.09 33.93
CA VAL A 352 -35.28 -19.16 34.92
C VAL A 352 -35.70 -18.71 36.32
#